data_AF-A0A369BJ26-F1
#
_entry.id   AF-A0A369BJ26-F1
#
_cell.length_a   1.000
_cell.length_b   1.000
_cell.length_c   1.000
_cell.angle_alpha   90.00
_cell.angle_beta   90.00
_cell.angle_gamma   90.00
#
_symmetry.space_group_name_H-M   'P 1'
#
loop_
_entity.id
_entity.type
_entity.pdbx_description
1 polymer ?
#
loop_
_entity_poly.entity_id
_entity_poly.type
_entity_poly.pdbx_seq_one_letter_code
_entity_poly.pdbx_strand_id
1 'polypeptide(L)'
;MNEIQDKAGTGIPGWKMNGTQPSLPEAHRSMRIPTTGSWFRKFLAFAGPGYMVAVGYMDPGNWATDIEGGSRFGYTLLSVILLSNLMAVLLQSLSGKLGIVTGRDLAQACRDHYSKPVVIALWLLCELAIAATDLAEVIGAAIALNLLFGLPIIYGVMITAVDVLLILLLQNKGFRTLEIFVVVLIATIGICFGIDLFLSKPDMGQVALGYVPNADILRRPEMLYIAIGILGATVMPHNLYLHSSIVQTRQYNRSSAGKRQAIKFATWDSTIALTFALFINSAILIVSAATFHSAGMTQVADISEAYHLLTPIVGTTLASVMFAIALLASGQNSTLTGTLAGQIVMEGFVNIRLRPWLRRLITRLIAIIPAVIVTAIYGERGTQDLLIFSQVILSLQLPFAVIPLVKFTSSKTKMGEFANKLWLNILAWLIAGIIVVLNVYLLVQTIIS
;
A
#
# COMPACT_ATOMS: atom_id res chain seq x y z
N MET A 1 2.17 0.80 -57.19
CA MET A 1 2.79 -0.52 -57.41
C MET A 1 4.23 -0.44 -56.93
N ASN A 2 4.68 -0.96 -55.79
CA ASN A 2 4.12 -1.86 -54.78
C ASN A 2 4.72 -1.41 -53.43
N GLU A 3 3.92 -0.96 -52.47
CA GLU A 3 3.60 -1.72 -51.25
C GLU A 3 4.71 -2.68 -50.79
N ILE A 4 5.62 -2.15 -49.96
CA ILE A 4 6.30 -2.95 -48.95
C ILE A 4 5.30 -3.07 -47.79
N GLN A 5 4.49 -4.13 -47.85
CA GLN A 5 3.84 -4.68 -46.67
C GLN A 5 4.93 -5.11 -45.69
N ASP A 6 5.23 -4.24 -44.75
CA ASP A 6 6.07 -4.59 -43.60
C ASP A 6 5.27 -5.54 -42.72
N LYS A 7 5.67 -6.80 -42.73
CA LYS A 7 5.00 -7.90 -42.01
C LYS A 7 5.01 -7.59 -40.51
N ALA A 8 3.82 -7.32 -39.99
CA ALA A 8 3.48 -7.56 -38.59
C ALA A 8 3.89 -9.00 -38.21
N GLY A 9 4.91 -9.16 -37.37
CA GLY A 9 5.39 -10.52 -37.07
C GLY A 9 6.60 -10.72 -36.14
N THR A 10 7.16 -9.70 -35.48
CA THR A 10 8.18 -9.90 -34.43
C THR A 10 7.61 -9.52 -33.07
N GLY A 11 6.60 -10.27 -32.63
CA GLY A 11 6.06 -10.15 -31.27
C GLY A 11 7.07 -10.65 -30.24
N ILE A 12 7.29 -9.88 -29.16
CA ILE A 12 8.02 -10.40 -27.98
C ILE A 12 7.27 -11.66 -27.49
N PRO A 13 7.94 -12.81 -27.28
CA PRO A 13 7.26 -14.06 -26.94
C PRO A 13 6.32 -13.89 -25.74
N GLY A 14 5.06 -14.34 -25.90
CA GLY A 14 4.07 -14.37 -24.82
C GLY A 14 3.24 -13.11 -24.61
N TRP A 15 3.39 -12.05 -25.42
CA TRP A 15 2.58 -10.83 -25.33
C TRP A 15 1.75 -10.61 -26.61
N LYS A 16 0.51 -10.13 -26.46
CA LYS A 16 -0.37 -9.80 -27.60
C LYS A 16 0.00 -8.49 -28.27
N MET A 17 0.54 -7.54 -27.51
CA MET A 17 0.98 -6.24 -27.99
C MET A 17 2.47 -6.04 -27.71
N ASN A 18 3.16 -5.39 -28.65
CA ASN A 18 4.52 -4.92 -28.43
C ASN A 18 4.49 -3.71 -27.49
N GLY A 19 5.43 -3.65 -26.54
CA GLY A 19 5.50 -2.55 -25.57
C GLY A 19 5.76 -1.23 -26.29
N THR A 20 4.83 -0.29 -26.19
CA THR A 20 4.89 0.96 -26.95
C THR A 20 5.71 2.04 -26.26
N GLN A 21 5.70 2.11 -24.92
CA GLN A 21 6.35 3.19 -24.14
C GLN A 21 6.79 2.72 -22.73
N PRO A 22 7.89 3.27 -22.17
CA PRO A 22 8.33 2.96 -20.82
C PRO A 22 7.34 3.50 -19.78
N SER A 23 7.19 2.77 -18.66
CA SER A 23 6.46 3.26 -17.49
C SER A 23 7.18 4.44 -16.83
N LEU A 24 6.41 5.43 -16.37
CA LEU A 24 6.90 6.70 -15.81
C LEU A 24 8.02 7.33 -16.67
N PRO A 25 7.74 7.76 -17.91
CA PRO A 25 8.74 8.28 -18.84
C PRO A 25 9.62 9.38 -18.24
N GLU A 26 9.09 10.20 -17.34
CA GLU A 26 9.79 11.32 -16.70
C GLU A 26 10.90 10.86 -15.74
N ALA A 27 10.74 9.68 -15.13
CA ALA A 27 11.66 9.13 -14.13
C ALA A 27 12.36 7.84 -14.60
N HIS A 28 12.03 7.32 -15.78
CA HIS A 28 12.54 6.06 -16.30
C HIS A 28 14.07 6.08 -16.41
N ARG A 29 14.75 5.19 -15.68
CA ARG A 29 16.22 5.09 -15.61
C ARG A 29 16.93 6.41 -15.28
N SER A 30 16.28 7.29 -14.53
CA SER A 30 16.87 8.55 -14.07
C SER A 30 18.00 8.36 -13.04
N MET A 31 17.95 7.27 -12.26
CA MET A 31 18.86 7.04 -11.14
C MET A 31 20.02 6.11 -11.52
N ARG A 32 21.23 6.67 -11.63
CA ARG A 32 22.46 5.92 -11.96
C ARG A 32 22.94 5.11 -10.76
N ILE A 33 23.07 3.80 -10.94
CA ILE A 33 23.70 2.91 -9.95
C ILE A 33 25.22 2.87 -10.22
N PRO A 34 26.08 3.06 -9.22
CA PRO A 34 27.53 2.92 -9.38
C PRO A 34 27.90 1.53 -9.91
N THR A 35 28.66 1.47 -11.00
CA THR A 35 29.15 0.21 -11.59
C THR A 35 30.31 -0.37 -10.77
N THR A 36 31.12 0.50 -10.17
CA THR A 36 32.26 0.19 -9.30
C THR A 36 31.96 0.59 -7.85
N GLY A 37 32.30 -0.28 -6.89
CA GLY A 37 32.08 -0.02 -5.46
C GLY A 37 31.60 -1.26 -4.69
N SER A 38 31.60 -1.16 -3.36
CA SER A 38 31.13 -2.22 -2.46
C SER A 38 29.66 -2.54 -2.69
N TRP A 39 29.26 -3.77 -2.36
CA TRP A 39 27.87 -4.22 -2.45
C TRP A 39 26.92 -3.28 -1.70
N PHE A 40 27.34 -2.79 -0.53
CA PHE A 40 26.56 -1.86 0.30
C PHE A 40 26.33 -0.51 -0.38
N ARG A 41 27.35 0.09 -1.00
CA ARG A 41 27.20 1.37 -1.72
C ARG A 41 26.27 1.25 -2.92
N LYS A 42 26.31 0.11 -3.62
CA LYS A 42 25.40 -0.20 -4.73
C LYS A 42 23.96 -0.40 -4.23
N PHE A 43 23.80 -1.09 -3.10
CA PHE A 43 22.50 -1.26 -2.46
C PHE A 43 21.89 0.08 -2.02
N LEU A 44 22.64 0.95 -1.35
CA LEU A 44 22.17 2.28 -0.93
C LEU A 44 21.79 3.20 -2.10
N ALA A 45 22.47 3.06 -3.24
CA ALA A 45 22.10 3.76 -4.47
C ALA A 45 20.83 3.18 -5.11
N PHE A 46 20.57 1.89 -4.91
CA PHE A 46 19.33 1.24 -5.36
C PHE A 46 18.16 1.56 -4.42
N ALA A 47 18.40 1.62 -3.11
CA ALA A 47 17.38 1.78 -2.08
C ALA A 47 16.52 3.03 -2.31
N GLY A 48 15.22 2.89 -2.08
CA GLY A 48 14.21 3.92 -2.32
C GLY A 48 12.86 3.35 -2.77
N PRO A 49 12.80 2.54 -3.85
CA PRO A 49 11.55 1.95 -4.35
C PRO A 49 10.78 1.16 -3.28
N GLY A 50 11.49 0.41 -2.44
CA GLY A 50 10.91 -0.35 -1.34
C GLY A 50 10.26 0.55 -0.29
N TYR A 51 10.89 1.66 0.08
CA TYR A 51 10.34 2.63 1.04
C TYR A 51 9.13 3.36 0.47
N MET A 52 9.16 3.73 -0.82
CA MET A 52 8.03 4.30 -1.55
C MET A 52 6.81 3.37 -1.55
N VAL A 53 7.02 2.06 -1.47
CA VAL A 53 5.93 1.07 -1.46
C VAL A 53 5.48 0.77 -0.04
N ALA A 54 6.44 0.52 0.88
CA ALA A 54 6.16 0.12 2.25
C ALA A 54 5.33 1.12 3.03
N VAL A 55 5.38 2.38 2.64
CA VAL A 55 4.67 3.44 3.33
C VAL A 55 3.16 3.48 3.04
N GLY A 56 2.72 2.94 1.90
CA GLY A 56 1.28 2.67 1.72
C GLY A 56 0.77 1.62 2.70
N TYR A 57 1.65 0.81 3.30
CA TYR A 57 1.28 -0.17 4.32
C TYR A 57 1.20 0.45 5.73
N MET A 58 1.29 1.78 5.84
CA MET A 58 1.24 2.52 7.10
C MET A 58 0.13 3.58 7.08
N ASP A 59 -0.79 3.51 6.11
CA ASP A 59 -1.88 4.46 5.91
C ASP A 59 -2.94 4.38 7.02
N PRO A 60 -3.79 5.42 7.20
CA PRO A 60 -4.80 5.43 8.25
C PRO A 60 -5.83 4.28 8.15
N GLY A 61 -6.00 3.70 6.96
CA GLY A 61 -6.86 2.54 6.75
C GLY A 61 -6.45 1.33 7.59
N ASN A 62 -5.15 1.05 7.66
CA ASN A 62 -4.60 -0.05 8.45
C ASN A 62 -4.77 0.17 9.95
N TRP A 63 -4.72 1.44 10.38
CA TRP A 63 -4.76 1.79 11.80
C TRP A 63 -6.10 1.44 12.43
N ALA A 64 -7.20 1.69 11.73
CA ALA A 64 -8.53 1.35 12.23
C ALA A 64 -8.63 -0.15 12.56
N THR A 65 -8.15 -1.02 11.66
CA THR A 65 -8.17 -2.47 11.87
C THR A 65 -7.19 -2.93 12.94
N ASP A 66 -6.03 -2.30 13.06
CA ASP A 66 -5.02 -2.65 14.07
C ASP A 66 -5.45 -2.21 15.48
N ILE A 67 -6.04 -1.02 15.60
CA ILE A 67 -6.60 -0.49 16.86
C ILE A 67 -7.76 -1.35 17.34
N GLU A 68 -8.73 -1.64 16.44
CA GLU A 68 -9.87 -2.49 16.77
C GLU A 68 -9.40 -3.90 17.13
N GLY A 69 -8.45 -4.46 16.38
CA GLY A 69 -7.89 -5.77 16.65
C GLY A 69 -7.20 -5.86 18.01
N GLY A 70 -6.41 -4.84 18.36
CA GLY A 70 -5.71 -4.75 19.64
C GLY A 70 -6.65 -4.55 20.82
N SER A 71 -7.64 -3.66 20.68
CA SER A 71 -8.61 -3.37 21.75
C SER A 71 -9.52 -4.57 22.05
N ARG A 72 -10.02 -5.25 21.01
CA ARG A 72 -10.94 -6.39 21.15
C ARG A 72 -10.24 -7.69 21.55
N PHE A 73 -9.14 -8.01 20.89
CA PHE A 73 -8.54 -9.36 20.92
C PHE A 73 -7.13 -9.41 21.51
N GLY A 74 -6.69 -8.30 22.10
CA GLY A 74 -5.36 -8.18 22.69
C GLY A 74 -4.28 -8.44 21.63
N TYR A 75 -3.26 -9.22 21.99
CA TYR A 75 -2.12 -9.49 21.10
C TYR A 75 -2.36 -10.58 20.05
N THR A 76 -3.53 -11.25 20.05
CA THR A 76 -3.78 -12.46 19.23
C THR A 76 -3.61 -12.23 17.72
N LEU A 77 -4.01 -11.05 17.25
CA LEU A 77 -3.98 -10.69 15.83
C LEU A 77 -2.59 -10.24 15.32
N LEU A 78 -1.57 -10.16 16.18
CA LEU A 78 -0.17 -9.94 15.75
C LEU A 78 0.31 -11.01 14.77
N SER A 79 -0.12 -12.26 14.97
CA SER A 79 0.14 -13.35 14.04
C SER A 79 -0.42 -13.07 12.63
N VAL A 80 -1.59 -12.42 12.54
CA VAL A 80 -2.22 -12.04 11.25
C VAL A 80 -1.46 -10.90 10.59
N ILE A 81 -1.01 -9.89 11.34
CA ILE A 81 -0.16 -8.80 10.81
C ILE A 81 1.13 -9.39 10.22
N LEU A 82 1.79 -10.29 10.95
CA LEU A 82 3.02 -10.96 10.49
C LEU A 82 2.77 -11.76 9.21
N LEU A 83 1.75 -12.62 9.18
CA LEU A 83 1.42 -13.43 8.00
C LEU A 83 1.07 -12.57 6.80
N SER A 84 0.24 -11.53 6.99
CA SER A 84 -0.12 -10.57 5.95
C SER A 84 1.10 -9.82 5.41
N ASN A 85 2.04 -9.44 6.27
CA ASN A 85 3.29 -8.81 5.85
C ASN A 85 4.19 -9.77 5.04
N LEU A 86 4.29 -11.04 5.45
CA LEU A 86 5.04 -12.05 4.68
C LEU A 86 4.43 -12.26 3.27
N MET A 87 3.09 -12.27 3.18
CA MET A 87 2.39 -12.28 1.89
C MET A 87 2.72 -11.04 1.06
N ALA A 88 2.69 -9.86 1.68
CA ALA A 88 3.05 -8.60 1.04
C ALA A 88 4.48 -8.62 0.51
N VAL A 89 5.46 -9.03 1.30
CA VAL A 89 6.88 -9.14 0.89
C VAL A 89 7.01 -10.04 -0.33
N LEU A 90 6.33 -11.20 -0.34
CA LEU A 90 6.35 -12.10 -1.47
C LEU A 90 5.74 -11.44 -2.72
N LEU A 91 4.54 -10.91 -2.63
CA LEU A 91 3.85 -10.29 -3.77
C LEU A 91 4.61 -9.07 -4.30
N GLN A 92 5.17 -8.25 -3.41
CA GLN A 92 5.99 -7.10 -3.78
C GLN A 92 7.30 -7.52 -4.45
N SER A 93 7.95 -8.59 -3.98
CA SER A 93 9.13 -9.13 -4.66
C SER A 93 8.81 -9.63 -6.07
N LEU A 94 7.62 -10.21 -6.29
CA LEU A 94 7.15 -10.63 -7.60
C LEU A 94 6.85 -9.43 -8.51
N SER A 95 6.23 -8.38 -7.96
CA SER A 95 5.94 -7.14 -8.68
C SER A 95 7.22 -6.45 -9.15
N GLY A 96 8.19 -6.24 -8.25
CA GLY A 96 9.49 -5.68 -8.60
C GLY A 96 10.23 -6.54 -9.63
N LYS A 97 10.17 -7.87 -9.49
CA LYS A 97 10.76 -8.80 -10.47
C LYS A 97 10.12 -8.67 -11.85
N LEU A 98 8.79 -8.55 -11.94
CA LEU A 98 8.08 -8.36 -13.20
C LEU A 98 8.59 -7.09 -13.91
N GLY A 99 8.63 -5.97 -13.20
CA GLY A 99 9.13 -4.69 -13.71
C GLY A 99 10.57 -4.76 -14.22
N ILE A 100 11.45 -5.40 -13.45
CA ILE A 100 12.88 -5.52 -13.80
C ILE A 100 13.08 -6.41 -15.04
N VAL A 101 12.45 -7.58 -15.06
CA VAL A 101 12.68 -8.60 -16.09
C VAL A 101 12.07 -8.18 -17.41
N THR A 102 10.78 -7.83 -17.38
CA THR A 102 9.98 -7.55 -18.59
C THR A 102 10.14 -6.13 -19.10
N GLY A 103 10.53 -5.18 -18.24
CA GLY A 103 10.54 -3.75 -18.56
C GLY A 103 9.13 -3.17 -18.75
N ARG A 104 8.10 -3.87 -18.25
CA ARG A 104 6.71 -3.43 -18.21
C ARG A 104 6.26 -3.34 -16.76
N ASP A 105 5.50 -2.31 -16.42
CA ASP A 105 4.74 -2.35 -15.17
C ASP A 105 3.58 -3.36 -15.28
N LEU A 106 2.95 -3.67 -14.15
CA LEU A 106 1.86 -4.63 -14.08
C LEU A 106 0.64 -4.21 -14.92
N ALA A 107 0.34 -2.92 -15.02
CA ALA A 107 -0.80 -2.42 -15.79
C ALA A 107 -0.53 -2.56 -17.30
N GLN A 108 0.68 -2.21 -17.75
CA GLN A 108 1.15 -2.46 -19.12
C GLN A 108 1.16 -3.95 -19.44
N ALA A 109 1.61 -4.80 -18.51
CA ALA A 109 1.58 -6.25 -18.69
C ALA A 109 0.14 -6.79 -18.82
N CYS A 110 -0.81 -6.26 -18.06
CA CYS A 110 -2.22 -6.60 -18.21
C CYS A 110 -2.77 -6.14 -19.56
N ARG A 111 -2.48 -4.89 -19.98
CA ARG A 111 -2.87 -4.34 -21.28
C ARG A 111 -2.35 -5.17 -22.44
N ASP A 112 -1.09 -5.55 -22.39
CA ASP A 112 -0.41 -6.29 -23.47
C ASP A 112 -0.82 -7.78 -23.50
N HIS A 113 -1.58 -8.29 -22.53
CA HIS A 113 -2.01 -9.68 -22.45
C HIS A 113 -3.53 -9.89 -22.62
N TYR A 114 -4.35 -9.03 -22.01
CA TYR A 114 -5.80 -9.18 -21.99
C TYR A 114 -6.49 -8.47 -23.17
N SER A 115 -7.77 -8.76 -23.38
CA SER A 115 -8.59 -8.05 -24.37
C SER A 115 -8.99 -6.66 -23.83
N LYS A 116 -9.32 -5.73 -24.74
CA LYS A 116 -9.71 -4.36 -24.37
C LYS A 116 -10.83 -4.28 -23.31
N PRO A 117 -11.91 -5.09 -23.35
CA PRO A 117 -12.95 -5.04 -22.32
C PRO A 117 -12.42 -5.38 -20.91
N VAL A 118 -11.58 -6.41 -20.81
CA VAL A 118 -10.98 -6.83 -19.53
C VAL A 118 -10.03 -5.75 -19.01
N VAL A 119 -9.24 -5.15 -19.89
CA VAL A 119 -8.33 -4.05 -19.57
C VAL A 119 -9.09 -2.84 -19.00
N ILE A 120 -10.21 -2.46 -19.62
CA ILE A 120 -11.05 -1.35 -19.15
C ILE A 120 -11.68 -1.68 -17.79
N ALA A 121 -12.18 -2.90 -17.59
CA ALA A 121 -12.73 -3.32 -16.31
C ALA A 121 -11.67 -3.29 -15.19
N LEU A 122 -10.48 -3.83 -15.44
CA LEU A 122 -9.36 -3.80 -14.49
C LEU A 122 -8.93 -2.36 -14.16
N TRP A 123 -8.93 -1.47 -15.16
CA TRP A 123 -8.61 -0.06 -14.99
C TRP A 123 -9.65 0.64 -14.10
N LEU A 124 -10.95 0.49 -14.38
CA LEU A 124 -12.01 1.11 -13.59
C LEU A 124 -11.98 0.65 -12.13
N LEU A 125 -11.83 -0.65 -11.89
CA LEU A 125 -11.71 -1.18 -10.53
C LEU A 125 -10.47 -0.65 -9.81
N CYS A 126 -9.36 -0.46 -10.54
CA CYS A 126 -8.13 0.08 -9.96
C CYS A 126 -8.25 1.57 -9.62
N GLU A 127 -8.86 2.38 -10.50
CA GLU A 127 -9.12 3.79 -10.21
C GLU A 127 -10.08 3.96 -9.03
N LEU A 128 -11.10 3.09 -8.94
CA LEU A 128 -12.01 3.08 -7.80
C LEU A 128 -11.27 2.76 -6.48
N ALA A 129 -10.37 1.76 -6.49
CA ALA A 129 -9.56 1.44 -5.31
C ALA A 129 -8.57 2.54 -4.94
N ILE A 130 -7.99 3.25 -5.92
CA ILE A 130 -7.14 4.42 -5.66
C ILE A 130 -7.96 5.55 -5.06
N ALA A 131 -9.16 5.82 -5.58
CA ALA A 131 -10.05 6.84 -5.03
C ALA A 131 -10.50 6.50 -3.60
N ALA A 132 -10.78 5.21 -3.32
CA ALA A 132 -11.08 4.74 -1.97
C ALA A 132 -9.87 4.90 -1.02
N THR A 133 -8.65 4.64 -1.49
CA THR A 133 -7.44 4.90 -0.69
C THR A 133 -7.32 6.39 -0.38
N ASP A 134 -7.46 7.23 -1.41
CA ASP A 134 -7.37 8.69 -1.31
C ASP A 134 -8.42 9.26 -0.35
N LEU A 135 -9.60 8.62 -0.27
CA LEU A 135 -10.66 8.93 0.69
C LEU A 135 -10.24 8.63 2.14
N ALA A 136 -9.68 7.45 2.41
CA ALA A 136 -9.16 7.10 3.73
C ALA A 136 -8.08 8.09 4.20
N GLU A 137 -7.24 8.55 3.28
CA GLU A 137 -6.20 9.54 3.57
C GLU A 137 -6.75 10.91 3.95
N VAL A 138 -7.72 11.41 3.17
CA VAL A 138 -8.37 12.70 3.44
C VAL A 138 -9.02 12.68 4.81
N ILE A 139 -9.71 11.59 5.12
CA ILE A 139 -10.38 11.40 6.40
C ILE A 139 -9.34 11.34 7.52
N GLY A 140 -8.31 10.50 7.41
CA GLY A 140 -7.27 10.37 8.42
C GLY A 140 -6.52 11.68 8.68
N ALA A 141 -6.16 12.43 7.64
CA ALA A 141 -5.52 13.72 7.78
C ALA A 141 -6.47 14.78 8.37
N ALA A 142 -7.75 14.78 7.99
CA ALA A 142 -8.74 15.68 8.57
C ALA A 142 -8.99 15.40 10.06
N ILE A 143 -9.05 14.12 10.45
CA ILE A 143 -9.10 13.69 11.85
C ILE A 143 -7.84 14.15 12.58
N ALA A 144 -6.65 13.94 12.02
CA ALA A 144 -5.41 14.41 12.65
C ALA A 144 -5.40 15.94 12.88
N LEU A 145 -5.87 16.72 11.90
CA LEU A 145 -6.00 18.18 12.04
C LEU A 145 -7.03 18.58 13.10
N ASN A 146 -8.14 17.85 13.20
CA ASN A 146 -9.13 18.04 14.24
C ASN A 146 -8.54 17.78 15.63
N LEU A 147 -7.82 16.67 15.80
CA LEU A 147 -7.24 16.27 17.08
C LEU A 147 -6.11 17.20 17.53
N LEU A 148 -5.27 17.69 16.60
CA LEU A 148 -4.13 18.57 16.91
C LEU A 148 -4.52 20.03 17.13
N PHE A 149 -5.45 20.55 16.32
CA PHE A 149 -5.74 21.99 16.26
C PHE A 149 -7.18 22.35 16.64
N GLY A 150 -8.02 21.36 16.96
CA GLY A 150 -9.44 21.57 17.25
C GLY A 150 -10.25 22.02 16.02
N LEU A 151 -9.72 21.81 14.81
CA LEU A 151 -10.38 22.24 13.58
C LEU A 151 -11.55 21.32 13.24
N PRO A 152 -12.75 21.84 12.94
CA PRO A 152 -13.85 21.02 12.43
C PRO A 152 -13.42 20.15 11.24
N ILE A 153 -13.86 18.87 11.20
CA ILE A 153 -13.44 17.89 10.18
C ILE A 153 -13.64 18.43 8.76
N ILE A 154 -14.73 19.15 8.50
CA ILE A 154 -15.00 19.75 7.18
C ILE A 154 -13.86 20.70 6.76
N TYR A 155 -13.37 21.56 7.67
CA TYR A 155 -12.24 22.43 7.37
C TYR A 155 -10.94 21.63 7.24
N GLY A 156 -10.76 20.58 8.05
CA GLY A 156 -9.65 19.63 7.89
C GLY A 156 -9.61 19.05 6.48
N VAL A 157 -10.74 18.51 6.01
CA VAL A 157 -10.90 17.97 4.64
C VAL A 157 -10.57 19.04 3.59
N MET A 158 -11.07 20.26 3.73
CA MET A 158 -10.77 21.34 2.79
C MET A 158 -9.27 21.73 2.79
N ILE A 159 -8.61 21.71 3.95
CA ILE A 159 -7.17 21.97 4.07
C ILE A 159 -6.36 20.87 3.39
N THR A 160 -6.81 19.61 3.42
CA THR A 160 -6.12 18.54 2.69
C THR A 160 -6.06 18.79 1.18
N ALA A 161 -6.98 19.58 0.59
CA ALA A 161 -6.88 19.96 -0.82
C ALA A 161 -5.60 20.77 -1.15
N VAL A 162 -4.96 21.39 -0.15
CA VAL A 162 -3.70 22.12 -0.30
C VAL A 162 -2.52 21.16 -0.57
N ASP A 163 -2.65 19.87 -0.22
CA ASP A 163 -1.58 18.88 -0.45
C ASP A 163 -1.21 18.71 -1.94
N VAL A 164 -2.13 19.06 -2.86
CA VAL A 164 -1.86 19.05 -4.29
C VAL A 164 -0.72 20.00 -4.63
N LEU A 165 -0.64 21.14 -3.94
CA LEU A 165 0.46 22.10 -4.08
C LEU A 165 1.78 21.54 -3.53
N LEU A 166 1.70 20.78 -2.42
CA LEU A 166 2.87 20.13 -1.81
C LEU A 166 3.45 19.07 -2.76
N ILE A 167 2.60 18.21 -3.34
CA ILE A 167 3.03 17.19 -4.31
C ILE A 167 3.66 17.84 -5.53
N LEU A 168 3.04 18.90 -6.06
CA LEU A 168 3.58 19.65 -7.19
C LEU A 168 4.98 20.18 -6.91
N LEU A 169 5.18 20.76 -5.73
CA LEU A 169 6.47 21.28 -5.30
C LEU A 169 7.52 20.16 -5.18
N LEU A 170 7.13 19.00 -4.65
CA LEU A 170 8.03 17.86 -4.47
C LEU A 170 8.39 17.20 -5.81
N GLN A 171 7.44 17.04 -6.73
CA GLN A 171 7.67 16.45 -8.05
C GLN A 171 8.64 17.30 -8.89
N ASN A 172 8.55 18.63 -8.82
CA ASN A 172 9.48 19.52 -9.52
C ASN A 172 10.94 19.40 -9.03
N LYS A 173 11.16 18.88 -7.81
CA LYS A 173 12.50 18.68 -7.22
C LYS A 173 13.13 17.31 -7.52
N GLY A 174 12.45 16.45 -8.29
CA GLY A 174 12.95 15.16 -8.73
C GLY A 174 12.74 14.01 -7.75
N PHE A 175 12.91 12.77 -8.26
CA PHE A 175 12.51 11.53 -7.58
C PHE A 175 13.28 11.24 -6.28
N ARG A 176 14.56 11.64 -6.18
CA ARG A 176 15.37 11.43 -4.96
C ARG A 176 14.87 12.28 -3.79
N THR A 177 14.41 13.50 -4.05
CA THR A 177 13.81 14.38 -3.03
C THR A 177 12.52 13.76 -2.49
N LEU A 178 11.72 13.17 -3.38
CA LEU A 178 10.48 12.47 -3.03
C LEU A 178 10.78 11.24 -2.15
N GLU A 179 11.75 10.41 -2.52
CA GLU A 179 12.19 9.25 -1.71
C GLU A 179 12.66 9.67 -0.31
N ILE A 180 13.46 10.74 -0.20
CA ILE A 180 13.95 11.25 1.09
C ILE A 180 12.78 11.76 1.95
N PHE A 181 11.85 12.50 1.35
CA PHE A 181 10.66 12.98 2.05
C PHE A 181 9.83 11.84 2.63
N VAL A 182 9.60 10.78 1.86
CA VAL A 182 8.91 9.56 2.32
C VAL A 182 9.67 8.90 3.47
N VAL A 183 10.99 8.75 3.37
CA VAL A 183 11.80 8.17 4.46
C VAL A 183 11.71 9.00 5.73
N VAL A 184 11.66 10.34 5.64
CA VAL A 184 11.46 11.22 6.79
C VAL A 184 10.08 11.00 7.42
N LEU A 185 9.00 10.89 6.63
CA LEU A 185 7.67 10.59 7.15
C LEU A 185 7.61 9.23 7.86
N ILE A 186 8.19 8.20 7.24
CA ILE A 186 8.31 6.85 7.84
C ILE A 186 9.06 6.92 9.17
N ALA A 187 10.18 7.65 9.22
CA ALA A 187 10.95 7.82 10.46
C ALA A 187 10.16 8.54 11.54
N THR A 188 9.41 9.59 11.18
CA THR A 188 8.52 10.31 12.11
C THR A 188 7.47 9.37 12.70
N ILE A 189 6.76 8.60 11.86
CA ILE A 189 5.75 7.63 12.32
C ILE A 189 6.39 6.61 13.27
N GLY A 190 7.56 6.06 12.91
CA GLY A 190 8.27 5.09 13.73
C GLY A 190 8.75 5.67 15.08
N ILE A 191 9.18 6.93 15.12
CA ILE A 191 9.57 7.60 16.37
C ILE A 191 8.34 7.81 17.27
N CYS A 192 7.23 8.30 16.70
CA CYS A 192 5.98 8.51 17.44
C CYS A 192 5.47 7.21 18.09
N PHE A 193 5.32 6.13 17.31
CA PHE A 193 4.89 4.85 17.87
C PHE A 193 5.95 4.16 18.74
N GLY A 194 7.24 4.42 18.51
CA GLY A 194 8.29 3.99 19.41
C GLY A 194 8.15 4.61 20.80
N ILE A 195 7.78 5.89 20.87
CA ILE A 195 7.48 6.58 22.13
C ILE A 195 6.21 5.99 22.76
N ASP A 196 5.12 5.83 22.01
CA ASP A 196 3.86 5.29 22.54
C ASP A 196 4.01 3.85 23.05
N LEU A 197 4.80 3.03 22.36
CA LEU A 197 5.13 1.68 22.80
C LEU A 197 5.94 1.68 24.11
N PHE A 198 6.87 2.63 24.25
CA PHE A 198 7.65 2.77 25.48
C PHE A 198 6.78 3.25 26.66
N LEU A 199 5.88 4.19 26.41
CA LEU A 199 4.99 4.74 27.43
C LEU A 199 3.89 3.75 27.86
N SER A 200 3.37 2.93 26.94
CA SER A 200 2.32 1.95 27.22
C SER A 200 2.78 0.73 28.04
N LYS A 201 4.10 0.47 28.12
CA LYS A 201 4.71 -0.63 28.90
C LYS A 201 4.04 -2.00 28.66
N PRO A 202 4.00 -2.50 27.42
CA PRO A 202 3.38 -3.80 27.12
C PRO A 202 4.16 -4.97 27.75
N ASP A 203 3.43 -6.06 28.03
CA ASP A 203 4.03 -7.35 28.41
C ASP A 203 4.66 -8.01 27.18
N MET A 204 5.97 -7.86 27.04
CA MET A 204 6.73 -8.40 25.90
C MET A 204 6.64 -9.93 25.78
N GLY A 205 6.37 -10.66 26.88
CA GLY A 205 6.15 -12.09 26.85
C GLY A 205 4.85 -12.45 26.12
N GLN A 206 3.77 -11.73 26.41
CA GLN A 206 2.50 -11.90 25.71
C GLN A 206 2.55 -11.40 24.27
N VAL A 207 3.28 -10.32 24.00
CA VAL A 207 3.52 -9.84 22.62
C VAL A 207 4.19 -10.93 21.78
N ALA A 208 5.23 -11.58 22.32
CA ALA A 208 5.91 -12.68 21.63
C ALA A 208 4.97 -13.87 21.37
N LEU A 209 4.10 -14.21 22.33
CA LEU A 209 3.07 -15.24 22.16
C LEU A 209 2.01 -14.83 21.12
N GLY A 210 1.69 -13.54 21.00
CA GLY A 210 0.73 -13.03 20.02
C GLY A 210 1.15 -13.26 18.55
N TYR A 211 2.45 -13.39 18.28
CA TYR A 211 2.96 -13.76 16.95
C TYR A 211 2.79 -15.24 16.62
N VAL A 212 2.44 -16.10 17.59
CA VAL A 212 2.13 -17.51 17.35
C VAL A 212 0.68 -17.62 16.85
N PRO A 213 0.43 -18.19 15.66
CA PRO A 213 -0.92 -18.31 15.12
C PRO A 213 -1.84 -19.12 16.05
N ASN A 214 -3.02 -18.57 16.35
CA ASN A 214 -4.06 -19.24 17.14
C ASN A 214 -5.21 -19.70 16.22
N ALA A 215 -5.68 -20.94 16.41
CA ALA A 215 -6.83 -21.51 15.70
C ALA A 215 -8.15 -20.77 15.98
N ASP A 216 -8.24 -20.03 17.08
CA ASP A 216 -9.42 -19.23 17.44
C ASP A 216 -9.74 -18.14 16.41
N ILE A 217 -8.73 -17.67 15.67
CA ILE A 217 -8.88 -16.69 14.58
C ILE A 217 -9.85 -17.21 13.51
N LEU A 218 -9.82 -18.52 13.23
CA LEU A 218 -10.71 -19.14 12.23
C LEU A 218 -12.05 -19.59 12.82
N ARG A 219 -12.16 -19.71 14.16
CA ARG A 219 -13.36 -20.21 14.83
C ARG A 219 -14.32 -19.09 15.23
N ARG A 220 -13.81 -17.88 15.48
CA ARG A 220 -14.61 -16.73 15.91
C ARG A 220 -14.88 -15.80 14.73
N PRO A 221 -16.15 -15.61 14.30
CA PRO A 221 -16.48 -14.79 13.13
C PRO A 221 -16.01 -13.34 13.24
N GLU A 222 -16.12 -12.73 14.42
CA GLU A 222 -15.69 -11.35 14.67
C GLU A 222 -14.17 -11.19 14.55
N MET A 223 -13.40 -12.15 15.09
CA MET A 223 -11.94 -12.15 15.00
C MET A 223 -11.48 -12.41 13.57
N LEU A 224 -12.17 -13.30 12.85
CA LEU A 224 -11.93 -13.55 11.43
C LEU A 224 -12.20 -12.30 10.60
N TYR A 225 -13.28 -11.57 10.89
CA TYR A 225 -13.61 -10.33 10.18
C TYR A 225 -12.50 -9.29 10.29
N ILE A 226 -12.01 -9.01 11.51
CA ILE A 226 -10.87 -8.08 11.70
C ILE A 226 -9.60 -8.64 11.05
N ALA A 227 -9.34 -9.94 11.16
CA ALA A 227 -8.18 -10.57 10.53
C ALA A 227 -8.18 -10.40 9.01
N ILE A 228 -9.34 -10.51 8.36
CA ILE A 228 -9.49 -10.25 6.92
C ILE A 228 -9.29 -8.76 6.62
N GLY A 229 -9.83 -7.88 7.47
CA GLY A 229 -9.59 -6.43 7.40
C GLY A 229 -8.10 -6.10 7.41
N ILE A 230 -7.35 -6.60 8.39
CA ILE A 230 -5.88 -6.44 8.49
C ILE A 230 -5.20 -6.92 7.21
N LEU A 231 -5.59 -8.08 6.67
CA LEU A 231 -4.99 -8.62 5.45
C LEU A 231 -5.27 -7.74 4.23
N GLY A 232 -6.52 -7.30 4.06
CA GLY A 232 -6.95 -6.46 2.94
C GLY A 232 -6.30 -5.07 2.97
N ALA A 233 -6.22 -4.48 4.17
CA ALA A 233 -5.59 -3.19 4.40
C ALA A 233 -4.07 -3.28 4.20
N THR A 234 -3.44 -4.36 4.68
CA THR A 234 -2.00 -4.61 4.46
C THR A 234 -1.70 -4.75 2.96
N VAL A 235 -2.33 -5.67 2.24
CA VAL A 235 -1.94 -5.92 0.84
C VAL A 235 -2.69 -5.00 -0.12
N MET A 236 -2.16 -3.80 -0.33
CA MET A 236 -2.78 -2.84 -1.27
C MET A 236 -2.53 -3.19 -2.75
N PRO A 237 -3.58 -3.24 -3.61
CA PRO A 237 -3.42 -3.56 -5.02
C PRO A 237 -2.64 -2.50 -5.78
N HIS A 238 -2.89 -1.20 -5.54
CA HIS A 238 -2.23 -0.10 -6.24
C HIS A 238 -0.71 -0.10 -6.00
N ASN A 239 -0.25 -0.57 -4.83
CA ASN A 239 1.16 -0.72 -4.52
C ASN A 239 1.86 -1.80 -5.36
N LEU A 240 1.13 -2.83 -5.81
CA LEU A 240 1.68 -3.81 -6.76
C LEU A 240 1.96 -3.16 -8.12
N TYR A 241 1.10 -2.26 -8.59
CA TYR A 241 1.36 -1.50 -9.81
C TYR A 241 2.52 -0.52 -9.61
N LEU A 242 2.50 0.22 -8.49
CA LEU A 242 3.52 1.18 -8.11
C LEU A 242 4.92 0.56 -8.12
N HIS A 243 5.11 -0.54 -7.38
CA HIS A 243 6.43 -1.16 -7.22
C HIS A 243 6.98 -1.68 -8.56
N SER A 244 6.13 -2.28 -9.40
CA SER A 244 6.54 -2.76 -10.73
C SER A 244 7.04 -1.65 -11.66
N SER A 245 6.62 -0.40 -11.43
CA SER A 245 7.09 0.76 -12.17
C SER A 245 8.29 1.43 -11.52
N ILE A 246 8.26 1.70 -10.22
CA ILE A 246 9.32 2.46 -9.54
C ILE A 246 10.68 1.74 -9.60
N VAL A 247 10.72 0.41 -9.58
CA VAL A 247 11.97 -0.34 -9.78
C VAL A 247 12.65 -0.05 -11.13
N GLN A 248 11.91 0.46 -12.11
CA GLN A 248 12.41 0.82 -13.45
C GLN A 248 13.02 2.23 -13.50
N THR A 249 12.88 3.03 -12.44
CA THR A 249 13.60 4.32 -12.28
C THR A 249 15.11 4.13 -12.15
N ARG A 250 15.53 2.93 -11.72
CA ARG A 250 16.93 2.57 -11.52
C ARG A 250 17.59 2.13 -12.83
N GLN A 251 18.73 2.74 -13.15
CA GLN A 251 19.53 2.37 -14.31
C GLN A 251 20.51 1.23 -13.94
N TYR A 252 20.09 -0.01 -14.22
CA TYR A 252 20.92 -1.21 -14.07
C TYR A 252 21.25 -1.85 -15.44
N ASN A 253 22.28 -2.70 -15.47
CA ASN A 253 22.69 -3.42 -16.67
C ASN A 253 21.61 -4.44 -17.09
N ARG A 254 21.20 -4.44 -18.36
CA ARG A 254 20.13 -5.30 -18.90
C ARG A 254 20.59 -6.73 -19.21
N SER A 255 21.87 -7.04 -19.05
CA SER A 255 22.38 -8.42 -19.07
C SER A 255 21.71 -9.29 -18.01
N SER A 256 21.74 -10.61 -18.20
CA SER A 256 21.19 -11.57 -17.23
C SER A 256 21.77 -11.38 -15.81
N ALA A 257 23.08 -11.17 -15.70
CA ALA A 257 23.73 -10.92 -14.42
C ALA A 257 23.26 -9.60 -13.77
N GLY A 258 23.13 -8.53 -14.57
CA GLY A 258 22.64 -7.23 -14.08
C GLY A 258 21.19 -7.29 -13.60
N LYS A 259 20.31 -8.00 -14.33
CA LYS A 259 18.93 -8.24 -13.90
C LYS A 259 18.85 -9.06 -12.62
N ARG A 260 19.66 -10.13 -12.47
CA ARG A 260 19.72 -10.91 -11.21
C ARG A 260 20.11 -10.04 -10.03
N GLN A 261 21.10 -9.16 -10.22
CA GLN A 261 21.55 -8.23 -9.19
C GLN A 261 20.45 -7.22 -8.84
N ALA A 262 19.80 -6.62 -9.84
CA ALA A 262 18.70 -5.67 -9.63
C ALA A 262 17.52 -6.33 -8.89
N ILE A 263 17.15 -7.57 -9.24
CA ILE A 263 16.11 -8.33 -8.52
C ILE A 263 16.51 -8.54 -7.06
N LYS A 264 17.77 -8.91 -6.80
CA LYS A 264 18.26 -9.09 -5.42
C LYS A 264 18.17 -7.78 -4.64
N PHE A 265 18.62 -6.66 -5.21
CA PHE A 265 18.54 -5.36 -4.54
C PHE A 265 17.10 -4.91 -4.31
N ALA A 266 16.22 -5.02 -5.30
CA ALA A 266 14.80 -4.68 -5.15
C ALA A 266 14.12 -5.53 -4.07
N THR A 267 14.42 -6.83 -4.04
CA THR A 267 13.85 -7.73 -3.02
C THR A 267 14.33 -7.36 -1.63
N TRP A 268 15.63 -7.07 -1.44
CA TRP A 268 16.15 -6.64 -0.14
C TRP A 268 15.59 -5.29 0.29
N ASP A 269 15.54 -4.31 -0.62
CA ASP A 269 15.00 -2.97 -0.39
C ASP A 269 13.54 -3.04 0.06
N SER A 270 12.69 -3.76 -0.69
CA SER A 270 11.28 -3.92 -0.32
C SER A 270 11.09 -4.75 0.95
N THR A 271 11.89 -5.79 1.18
CA THR A 271 11.77 -6.63 2.38
C THR A 271 12.11 -5.84 3.63
N ILE A 272 13.20 -5.07 3.62
CA ILE A 272 13.60 -4.25 4.76
C ILE A 272 12.53 -3.18 5.04
N ALA A 273 12.06 -2.50 3.99
CA ALA A 273 11.04 -1.45 4.14
C ALA A 273 9.70 -2.01 4.65
N LEU A 274 9.23 -3.13 4.11
CA LEU A 274 7.99 -3.78 4.58
C LEU A 274 8.13 -4.39 5.97
N THR A 275 9.33 -4.84 6.36
CA THR A 275 9.60 -5.26 7.75
C THR A 275 9.46 -4.07 8.71
N PHE A 276 9.85 -2.87 8.29
CA PHE A 276 9.59 -1.66 9.08
C PHE A 276 8.09 -1.36 9.19
N ALA A 277 7.31 -1.55 8.11
CA ALA A 277 5.85 -1.45 8.17
C ALA A 277 5.22 -2.46 9.14
N LEU A 278 5.73 -3.71 9.18
CA LEU A 278 5.31 -4.71 10.16
C LEU A 278 5.49 -4.21 11.60
N PHE A 279 6.63 -3.57 11.90
CA PHE A 279 6.87 -3.03 13.24
C PHE A 279 5.90 -1.91 13.59
N ILE A 280 5.55 -1.03 12.65
CA ILE A 280 4.58 0.03 12.88
C ILE A 280 3.18 -0.56 13.14
N ASN A 281 2.68 -1.44 12.27
CA ASN A 281 1.36 -2.04 12.44
C ASN A 281 1.29 -2.88 13.73
N SER A 282 2.37 -3.60 14.05
CA SER A 282 2.49 -4.29 15.33
C SER A 282 2.47 -3.32 16.51
N ALA A 283 3.19 -2.20 16.43
CA ALA A 283 3.22 -1.21 17.50
C ALA A 283 1.84 -0.59 17.74
N ILE A 284 1.08 -0.28 16.68
CA ILE A 284 -0.31 0.21 16.79
C ILE A 284 -1.15 -0.79 17.57
N LEU A 285 -1.17 -2.06 17.14
CA LEU A 285 -1.94 -3.12 17.79
C LEU A 285 -1.49 -3.36 19.24
N ILE A 286 -0.17 -3.40 19.49
CA ILE A 286 0.39 -3.60 20.84
C ILE A 286 0.00 -2.45 21.76
N VAL A 287 0.12 -1.20 21.30
CA VAL A 287 -0.29 -0.02 22.07
C VAL A 287 -1.77 -0.13 22.40
N SER A 288 -2.64 -0.41 21.42
CA SER A 288 -4.07 -0.56 21.64
C SER A 288 -4.44 -1.70 22.60
N ALA A 289 -3.73 -2.82 22.55
CA ALA A 289 -3.92 -3.93 23.49
C ALA A 289 -3.42 -3.59 24.91
N ALA A 290 -2.25 -2.97 25.02
CA ALA A 290 -1.66 -2.61 26.30
C ALA A 290 -2.45 -1.50 27.02
N THR A 291 -3.05 -0.58 26.26
CA THR A 291 -3.81 0.54 26.83
C THR A 291 -5.30 0.21 26.98
N PHE A 292 -5.98 -0.19 25.89
CA PHE A 292 -7.44 -0.31 25.88
C PHE A 292 -7.90 -1.69 26.36
N HIS A 293 -7.35 -2.77 25.81
CA HIS A 293 -7.76 -4.13 26.18
C HIS A 293 -7.47 -4.43 27.66
N SER A 294 -6.28 -4.03 28.14
CA SER A 294 -5.88 -4.22 29.53
C SER A 294 -6.73 -3.40 30.53
N ALA A 295 -7.33 -2.29 30.07
CA ALA A 295 -8.27 -1.48 30.82
C ALA A 295 -9.74 -1.94 30.70
N GLY A 296 -10.01 -3.04 29.99
CA GLY A 296 -11.35 -3.57 29.76
C GLY A 296 -12.16 -2.85 28.69
N MET A 297 -11.54 -1.93 27.93
CA MET A 297 -12.17 -1.18 26.85
C MET A 297 -12.02 -1.93 25.52
N THR A 298 -12.90 -2.89 25.30
CA THR A 298 -12.84 -3.80 24.14
C THR A 298 -13.70 -3.35 22.95
N GLN A 299 -14.13 -2.10 22.89
CA GLN A 299 -14.98 -1.60 21.79
C GLN A 299 -14.39 -0.35 21.12
N VAL A 300 -13.11 -0.06 21.38
CA VAL A 300 -12.40 1.06 20.76
C VAL A 300 -12.03 0.67 19.34
N ALA A 301 -12.81 1.13 18.38
CA ALA A 301 -12.57 0.93 16.94
C ALA A 301 -12.23 2.24 16.22
N ASP A 302 -12.56 3.37 16.82
CA ASP A 302 -12.44 4.69 16.22
C ASP A 302 -11.09 5.36 16.53
N ILE A 303 -10.51 6.02 15.52
CA ILE A 303 -9.20 6.69 15.63
C ILE A 303 -9.27 7.89 16.58
N SER A 304 -10.37 8.65 16.56
CA SER A 304 -10.61 9.79 17.45
C SER A 304 -10.80 9.31 18.89
N GLU A 305 -11.60 8.25 19.08
CA GLU A 305 -11.77 7.62 20.39
C GLU A 305 -10.44 7.12 20.95
N ALA A 306 -9.63 6.44 20.15
CA ALA A 306 -8.30 5.98 20.55
C ALA A 306 -7.41 7.15 21.01
N TYR A 307 -7.40 8.28 20.29
CA TYR A 307 -6.64 9.47 20.68
C TYR A 307 -7.08 10.02 22.04
N HIS A 308 -8.39 10.14 22.26
CA HIS A 308 -8.94 10.70 23.50
C HIS A 308 -8.73 9.78 24.70
N LEU A 309 -8.75 8.47 24.49
CA LEU A 309 -8.51 7.47 25.53
C LEU A 309 -7.01 7.26 25.82
N LEU A 310 -6.12 7.57 24.89
CA LEU A 310 -4.68 7.35 25.08
C LEU A 310 -4.10 8.22 26.22
N THR A 311 -4.47 9.51 26.28
CA THR A 311 -4.00 10.43 27.35
C THR A 311 -4.36 9.94 28.76
N PRO A 312 -5.63 9.65 29.11
CA PRO A 312 -6.00 9.28 30.47
C PRO A 312 -5.42 7.93 30.90
N ILE A 313 -5.22 6.99 29.98
CA ILE A 313 -4.69 5.65 30.31
C ILE A 313 -3.17 5.68 30.46
N VAL A 314 -2.47 6.31 29.51
CA VAL A 314 -1.01 6.39 29.53
C VAL A 314 -0.54 7.45 30.53
N GLY A 315 -1.39 8.39 30.90
CA GLY A 315 -1.13 9.43 31.90
C GLY A 315 -0.35 10.63 31.35
N THR A 316 -0.17 10.74 30.03
CA THR A 316 0.53 11.86 29.40
C THR A 316 -0.16 12.31 28.12
N THR A 317 -0.26 13.62 27.92
CA THR A 317 -0.75 14.21 26.65
C THR A 317 0.21 13.97 25.48
N LEU A 318 1.48 13.67 25.79
CA LEU A 318 2.50 13.39 24.79
C LEU A 318 2.10 12.21 23.90
N ALA A 319 1.52 11.15 24.46
CA ALA A 319 1.12 9.97 23.71
C ALA A 319 0.06 10.30 22.64
N SER A 320 -1.02 10.99 23.03
CA SER A 320 -2.05 11.43 22.08
C SER A 320 -1.49 12.36 21.01
N VAL A 321 -0.64 13.32 21.37
CA VAL A 321 -0.03 14.24 20.39
C VAL A 321 0.88 13.50 19.41
N MET A 322 1.71 12.55 19.88
CA MET A 322 2.55 11.72 19.00
C MET A 322 1.69 10.88 18.04
N PHE A 323 0.62 10.28 18.53
CA PHE A 323 -0.34 9.53 17.72
C PHE A 323 -0.94 10.40 16.61
N ALA A 324 -1.40 11.61 16.92
CA ALA A 324 -1.99 12.51 15.91
C ALA A 324 -0.96 13.07 14.92
N ILE A 325 0.28 13.34 15.34
CA ILE A 325 1.38 13.71 14.42
C ILE A 325 1.68 12.56 13.46
N ALA A 326 1.74 11.32 13.97
CA ALA A 326 1.96 10.15 13.14
C ALA A 326 0.80 9.95 12.15
N LEU A 327 -0.45 10.20 12.56
CA LEU A 327 -1.62 10.09 11.70
C LEU A 327 -1.57 11.10 10.56
N LEU A 328 -1.18 12.34 10.86
CA LEU A 328 -0.98 13.38 9.84
C LEU A 328 0.15 13.00 8.87
N ALA A 329 1.28 12.52 9.39
CA ALA A 329 2.42 12.09 8.58
C ALA A 329 2.05 10.91 7.65
N SER A 330 1.26 9.96 8.15
CA SER A 330 0.73 8.82 7.39
C SER A 330 -0.17 9.27 6.24
N GLY A 331 -1.13 10.17 6.51
CA GLY A 331 -2.03 10.72 5.49
C GLY A 331 -1.30 11.48 4.37
N GLN A 332 -0.28 12.29 4.71
CA GLN A 332 0.54 12.97 3.72
C GLN A 332 1.33 12.02 2.83
N ASN A 333 1.73 10.88 3.37
CA ASN A 333 2.55 9.96 2.64
C ASN A 333 1.75 9.24 1.55
N SER A 334 0.62 8.62 1.93
CA SER A 334 -0.15 7.76 1.01
C SER A 334 -0.64 8.56 -0.22
N THR A 335 -0.80 9.86 -0.05
CA THR A 335 -1.08 10.85 -1.09
C THR A 335 -0.06 10.85 -2.24
N LEU A 336 1.23 10.73 -1.93
CA LEU A 336 2.28 10.66 -2.96
C LEU A 336 2.20 9.35 -3.74
N THR A 337 1.96 8.24 -3.03
CA THR A 337 1.91 6.90 -3.62
C THR A 337 0.65 6.73 -4.47
N GLY A 338 -0.51 7.21 -4.02
CA GLY A 338 -1.76 7.17 -4.78
C GLY A 338 -1.67 7.94 -6.09
N THR A 339 -1.03 9.10 -6.09
CA THR A 339 -0.82 9.92 -7.30
C THR A 339 0.03 9.18 -8.34
N LEU A 340 1.16 8.61 -7.91
CA LEU A 340 2.07 7.86 -8.78
C LEU A 340 1.44 6.54 -9.26
N ALA A 341 0.84 5.77 -8.35
CA ALA A 341 0.20 4.50 -8.66
C ALA A 341 -0.93 4.71 -9.67
N GLY A 342 -1.72 5.76 -9.47
CA GLY A 342 -2.69 6.17 -10.45
C GLY A 342 -2.08 6.46 -11.80
N GLN A 343 -1.04 7.33 -11.88
CA GLN A 343 -0.41 7.68 -13.15
C GLN A 343 0.00 6.41 -13.92
N ILE A 344 0.64 5.47 -13.22
CA ILE A 344 1.06 4.17 -13.75
C ILE A 344 -0.15 3.36 -14.25
N VAL A 345 -1.23 3.28 -13.49
CA VAL A 345 -2.45 2.54 -13.84
C VAL A 345 -3.11 3.12 -15.09
N MET A 346 -3.25 4.44 -15.18
CA MET A 346 -3.90 5.09 -16.32
C MET A 346 -3.04 5.04 -17.60
N GLU A 347 -1.75 5.34 -17.51
CA GLU A 347 -0.84 5.23 -18.65
C GLU A 347 -0.65 3.77 -19.07
N GLY A 348 -0.63 2.86 -18.10
CA GLY A 348 -0.44 1.43 -18.32
C GLY A 348 -1.65 0.75 -18.94
N PHE A 349 -2.85 0.91 -18.39
CA PHE A 349 -4.06 0.25 -18.91
C PHE A 349 -4.66 0.95 -20.14
N VAL A 350 -4.81 2.29 -20.10
CA VAL A 350 -5.57 3.04 -21.13
C VAL A 350 -4.72 4.00 -21.96
N ASN A 351 -3.42 4.14 -21.66
CA ASN A 351 -2.49 5.00 -22.40
C ASN A 351 -2.90 6.49 -22.43
N ILE A 352 -3.62 6.94 -21.41
CA ILE A 352 -3.98 8.35 -21.23
C ILE A 352 -2.91 9.00 -20.38
N ARG A 353 -2.37 10.14 -20.84
CA ARG A 353 -1.39 10.94 -20.11
C ARG A 353 -2.05 12.24 -19.64
N LEU A 354 -2.21 12.37 -18.34
CA LEU A 354 -2.62 13.61 -17.70
C LEU A 354 -1.41 14.21 -17.00
N ARG A 355 -1.40 15.54 -16.87
CA ARG A 355 -0.42 16.19 -15.99
C ARG A 355 -0.67 15.70 -14.55
N PRO A 356 0.38 15.33 -13.78
CA PRO A 356 0.21 14.80 -12.43
C PRO A 356 -0.68 15.65 -11.52
N TRP A 357 -0.59 16.97 -11.63
CA TRP A 357 -1.41 17.91 -10.86
C TRP A 357 -2.90 17.84 -11.17
N LEU A 358 -3.23 17.72 -12.46
CA LEU A 358 -4.61 17.66 -12.91
C LEU A 358 -5.23 16.34 -12.47
N ARG A 359 -4.46 15.25 -12.60
CA ARG A 359 -4.86 13.95 -12.10
C ARG A 359 -5.14 14.02 -10.60
N ARG A 360 -4.19 14.56 -9.83
CA ARG A 360 -4.31 14.68 -8.38
C ARG A 360 -5.55 15.49 -8.00
N LEU A 361 -5.80 16.61 -8.68
CA LEU A 361 -7.00 17.41 -8.45
C LEU A 361 -8.28 16.60 -8.71
N ILE A 362 -8.34 15.84 -9.80
CA ILE A 362 -9.50 15.00 -10.14
C ILE A 362 -9.73 13.93 -9.07
N THR A 363 -8.69 13.15 -8.72
CA THR A 363 -8.83 12.08 -7.71
C THR A 363 -9.18 12.66 -6.34
N ARG A 364 -8.57 13.79 -5.97
CA ARG A 364 -8.83 14.48 -4.71
C ARG A 364 -10.26 15.02 -4.65
N LEU A 365 -10.80 15.57 -5.74
CA LEU A 365 -12.20 15.99 -5.79
C LEU A 365 -13.17 14.80 -5.68
N ILE A 366 -12.87 13.68 -6.35
CA ILE A 366 -13.66 12.44 -6.25
C ILE A 366 -13.65 11.89 -4.82
N ALA A 367 -12.56 12.06 -4.06
CA ALA A 367 -12.47 11.67 -2.66
C ALA A 367 -13.14 12.69 -1.70
N ILE A 368 -12.89 13.99 -1.89
CA ILE A 368 -13.40 15.06 -1.01
C ILE A 368 -14.93 15.18 -1.09
N ILE A 369 -15.52 15.10 -2.29
CA ILE A 369 -16.95 15.35 -2.47
C ILE A 369 -17.80 14.38 -1.62
N PRO A 370 -17.62 13.05 -1.70
CA PRO A 370 -18.29 12.11 -0.81
C PRO A 370 -17.99 12.36 0.66
N ALA A 371 -16.73 12.64 1.02
CA ALA A 371 -16.33 12.89 2.40
C ALA A 371 -17.06 14.09 3.01
N VAL A 372 -17.14 15.21 2.28
CA VAL A 372 -17.82 16.43 2.74
C VAL A 372 -19.33 16.20 2.86
N ILE A 373 -19.95 15.54 1.87
CA ILE A 373 -21.39 15.26 1.90
C ILE A 373 -21.74 14.36 3.09
N VAL A 374 -21.01 13.26 3.28
CA VAL A 374 -21.27 12.32 4.37
C VAL A 374 -21.02 12.99 5.73
N THR A 375 -19.92 13.72 5.87
CA THR A 375 -19.60 14.43 7.13
C THR A 375 -20.65 15.50 7.44
N ALA A 376 -21.16 16.23 6.44
CA ALA A 376 -22.18 17.26 6.64
C ALA A 376 -23.54 16.69 7.06
N ILE A 377 -23.90 15.49 6.58
CA ILE A 377 -25.20 14.86 6.85
C ILE A 377 -25.16 13.99 8.11
N TYR A 378 -24.10 13.18 8.27
CA TYR A 378 -24.01 12.11 9.26
C TYR A 378 -22.98 12.37 10.37
N GLY A 379 -22.21 13.46 10.28
CA GLY A 379 -21.18 13.80 11.27
C GLY A 379 -20.02 12.78 11.30
N GLU A 380 -19.34 12.72 12.44
CA GLU A 380 -18.10 11.93 12.63
C GLU A 380 -18.30 10.42 12.41
N ARG A 381 -19.45 9.88 12.84
CA ARG A 381 -19.78 8.45 12.65
C ARG A 381 -19.84 8.06 11.18
N GLY A 382 -20.48 8.89 10.35
CA GLY A 382 -20.53 8.63 8.91
C GLY A 382 -19.15 8.70 8.24
N THR A 383 -18.26 9.56 8.73
CA THR A 383 -16.88 9.64 8.25
C THR A 383 -16.11 8.33 8.54
N GLN A 384 -16.33 7.72 9.71
CA GLN A 384 -15.71 6.44 10.07
C GLN A 384 -16.25 5.27 9.25
N ASP A 385 -17.57 5.19 9.06
CA ASP A 385 -18.18 4.17 8.19
C ASP A 385 -17.64 4.26 6.76
N LEU A 386 -17.41 5.48 6.28
CA LEU A 386 -16.82 5.74 4.97
C LEU A 386 -15.35 5.28 4.89
N LEU A 387 -14.59 5.44 5.97
CA LEU A 387 -13.24 4.91 6.09
C LEU A 387 -13.25 3.38 6.00
N ILE A 388 -14.12 2.69 6.74
CA ILE A 388 -14.23 1.22 6.69
C ILE A 388 -14.67 0.76 5.29
N PHE A 389 -15.67 1.41 4.71
CA PHE A 389 -16.16 1.11 3.36
C PHE A 389 -15.06 1.23 2.30
N SER A 390 -14.17 2.22 2.43
CA SER A 390 -13.04 2.36 1.53
C SER A 390 -12.14 1.12 1.53
N GLN A 391 -11.91 0.51 2.70
CA GLN A 391 -11.09 -0.71 2.83
C GLN A 391 -11.73 -1.92 2.16
N VAL A 392 -13.06 -2.02 2.21
CA VAL A 392 -13.81 -3.06 1.49
C VAL A 392 -13.55 -2.96 -0.02
N ILE A 393 -13.60 -1.75 -0.59
CA ILE A 393 -13.30 -1.52 -2.01
C ILE A 393 -11.87 -1.97 -2.36
N LEU A 394 -10.88 -1.62 -1.53
CA LEU A 394 -9.48 -2.02 -1.74
C LEU A 394 -9.35 -3.54 -1.73
N SER A 395 -9.98 -4.20 -0.76
CA SER A 395 -9.96 -5.65 -0.61
C SER A 395 -10.53 -6.31 -1.87
N LEU A 396 -11.71 -5.87 -2.34
CA LEU A 396 -12.35 -6.42 -3.53
C LEU A 396 -11.51 -6.30 -4.81
N GLN A 397 -10.69 -5.25 -4.91
CA GLN A 397 -9.81 -5.06 -6.06
C GLN A 397 -8.54 -5.94 -6.01
N LEU A 398 -8.14 -6.41 -4.82
CA LEU A 398 -6.88 -7.12 -4.62
C LEU A 398 -6.71 -8.38 -5.50
N PRO A 399 -7.70 -9.29 -5.62
CA PRO A 399 -7.60 -10.45 -6.51
C PRO A 399 -7.26 -10.10 -7.97
N PHE A 400 -7.81 -9.01 -8.47
CA PHE A 400 -7.66 -8.57 -9.85
C PHE A 400 -6.25 -8.04 -10.15
N ALA A 401 -5.48 -7.66 -9.13
CA ALA A 401 -4.06 -7.32 -9.28
C ALA A 401 -3.14 -8.54 -9.05
N VAL A 402 -3.45 -9.36 -8.03
CA VAL A 402 -2.63 -10.51 -7.62
C VAL A 402 -2.66 -11.62 -8.66
N ILE A 403 -3.82 -11.98 -9.20
CA ILE A 403 -3.94 -13.09 -10.16
C ILE A 403 -3.11 -12.83 -11.42
N PRO A 404 -3.20 -11.66 -12.09
CA PRO A 404 -2.31 -11.35 -13.23
C PRO A 404 -0.83 -11.37 -12.85
N LEU A 405 -0.47 -10.83 -11.69
CA LEU A 405 0.92 -10.79 -11.23
C LEU A 405 1.51 -12.20 -11.09
N VAL A 406 0.81 -13.09 -10.38
CA VAL A 406 1.25 -14.48 -10.19
C VAL A 406 1.30 -15.20 -11.54
N LYS A 407 0.27 -15.03 -12.38
CA LYS A 407 0.21 -15.64 -13.72
C LYS A 407 1.38 -15.21 -14.61
N PHE A 408 1.73 -13.93 -14.63
CA PHE A 408 2.81 -13.42 -15.48
C PHE A 408 4.19 -13.82 -14.97
N THR A 409 4.42 -13.75 -13.67
CA THR A 409 5.70 -14.15 -13.06
C THR A 409 5.96 -15.65 -13.07
N SER A 410 4.89 -16.46 -13.15
CA SER A 410 4.97 -17.92 -13.32
C SER A 410 5.27 -18.37 -14.76
N SER A 411 5.08 -17.49 -15.75
CA SER A 411 5.15 -17.86 -17.16
C SER A 411 6.59 -17.84 -17.70
N LYS A 412 7.09 -19.02 -18.11
CA LYS A 412 8.41 -19.15 -18.76
C LYS A 412 8.50 -18.38 -20.08
N THR A 413 7.39 -18.26 -20.83
CA THR A 413 7.38 -17.52 -22.09
C THR A 413 7.58 -16.02 -21.87
N LYS A 414 7.06 -15.47 -20.77
CA LYS A 414 7.17 -14.04 -20.44
C LYS A 414 8.44 -13.69 -19.67
N MET A 415 8.84 -14.53 -18.73
CA MET A 415 9.94 -14.25 -17.79
C MET A 415 11.27 -14.89 -18.22
N GLY A 416 11.26 -15.82 -19.18
CA GLY A 416 12.44 -16.55 -19.61
C GLY A 416 13.11 -17.30 -18.46
N GLU A 417 14.42 -17.14 -18.32
CA GLU A 417 15.22 -17.72 -17.23
C GLU A 417 14.85 -17.21 -15.82
N PHE A 418 14.11 -16.10 -15.73
CA PHE A 418 13.69 -15.47 -14.48
C PHE A 418 12.30 -15.89 -14.01
N ALA A 419 11.68 -16.86 -14.69
CA ALA A 419 10.41 -17.43 -14.25
C ALA A 419 10.54 -17.97 -12.82
N ASN A 420 9.46 -17.85 -12.06
CA ASN A 420 9.42 -18.35 -10.70
C ASN A 420 9.70 -19.86 -10.62
N LYS A 421 10.43 -20.27 -9.57
CA LYS A 421 10.63 -21.68 -9.23
C LYS A 421 9.31 -22.32 -8.80
N LEU A 422 9.21 -23.65 -8.89
CA LEU A 422 7.98 -24.39 -8.57
C LEU A 422 7.45 -24.10 -7.17
N TRP A 423 8.31 -24.11 -6.14
CA TRP A 423 7.91 -23.80 -4.77
C TRP A 423 7.32 -22.39 -4.63
N LEU A 424 7.91 -21.41 -5.34
CA LEU A 424 7.46 -20.01 -5.31
C LEU A 424 6.13 -19.86 -6.06
N ASN A 425 5.92 -20.62 -7.14
CA ASN A 425 4.63 -20.68 -7.83
C ASN A 425 3.53 -21.26 -6.94
N ILE A 426 3.81 -22.39 -6.28
CA ILE A 426 2.85 -23.01 -5.35
C ILE A 426 2.48 -22.02 -4.25
N LEU A 427 3.49 -21.39 -3.63
CA LEU A 427 3.27 -20.43 -2.56
C LEU A 427 2.50 -19.18 -3.04
N ALA A 428 2.84 -18.63 -4.20
CA ALA A 428 2.17 -17.47 -4.75
C ALA A 428 0.71 -17.75 -5.13
N TRP A 429 0.41 -18.92 -5.71
CA TRP A 429 -0.96 -19.33 -6.01
C TRP A 429 -1.75 -19.67 -4.75
N LEU A 430 -1.12 -20.24 -3.72
CA LEU A 430 -1.75 -20.46 -2.43
C LEU A 430 -2.17 -19.13 -1.79
N ILE A 431 -1.27 -18.13 -1.76
CA ILE A 431 -1.57 -16.78 -1.26
C ILE A 431 -2.70 -16.14 -2.07
N ALA A 432 -2.65 -16.23 -3.40
CA ALA A 432 -3.71 -15.72 -4.27
C ALA A 432 -5.07 -16.40 -3.96
N GLY A 433 -5.06 -17.72 -3.73
CA GLY A 433 -6.25 -18.48 -3.34
C GLY A 433 -6.82 -18.04 -1.99
N ILE A 434 -5.96 -17.88 -0.97
CA ILE A 434 -6.35 -17.38 0.35
C ILE A 434 -6.98 -15.99 0.22
N ILE A 435 -6.32 -15.08 -0.48
CA ILE A 435 -6.82 -13.71 -0.72
C ILE A 435 -8.22 -13.76 -1.37
N VAL A 436 -8.40 -14.57 -2.41
CA VAL A 436 -9.70 -14.70 -3.10
C VAL A 436 -10.78 -15.23 -2.16
N VAL A 437 -10.49 -16.30 -1.42
CA VAL A 437 -11.47 -16.93 -0.51
C VAL A 437 -11.88 -15.95 0.58
N LEU A 438 -10.92 -15.26 1.21
CA LEU A 438 -11.21 -14.29 2.27
C LEU A 438 -11.98 -13.07 1.74
N ASN A 439 -11.69 -12.62 0.53
CA ASN A 439 -12.42 -11.53 -0.12
C ASN A 439 -13.86 -11.91 -0.47
N VAL A 440 -14.08 -13.12 -0.98
CA VAL A 440 -15.43 -13.63 -1.24
C VAL A 440 -16.22 -13.76 0.06
N TYR A 441 -15.58 -14.27 1.12
CA TYR A 441 -16.20 -14.34 2.44
C TYR A 441 -16.62 -12.96 2.95
N LEU A 442 -15.71 -11.97 2.90
CA LEU A 442 -15.99 -10.60 3.32
C LEU A 442 -17.13 -9.99 2.49
N LEU A 443 -17.11 -10.14 1.16
CA LEU A 443 -18.18 -9.65 0.29
C LEU A 443 -19.54 -10.24 0.65
N VAL A 444 -19.61 -11.55 0.89
CA VAL A 444 -20.84 -12.23 1.30
C VAL A 444 -21.33 -11.70 2.64
N GLN A 445 -20.43 -11.53 3.60
CA GLN A 445 -20.78 -11.00 4.91
C GLN A 445 -21.29 -9.56 4.81
N THR A 446 -20.61 -8.67 4.09
CA THR A 446 -20.99 -7.26 3.91
C THR A 446 -22.31 -7.07 3.15
N ILE A 447 -22.66 -7.99 2.24
CA ILE A 447 -23.95 -7.92 1.51
C ILE A 447 -25.11 -8.45 2.37
N ILE A 448 -24.85 -9.41 3.26
CA ILE A 448 -25.87 -10.06 4.09
C ILE A 448 -26.13 -9.29 5.40
N SER A 449 -25.12 -8.58 5.92
CA SER A 449 -25.22 -7.66 7.06
C SER A 449 -25.91 -6.36 6.69
#